data_AF-A0A378AEA5-F1
#
_entry.id   AF-A0A378AEA5-F1
#
_cell.length_a   1.000
_cell.length_b   1.000
_cell.length_c   1.000
_cell.angle_alpha   90.00
_cell.angle_beta   90.00
_cell.angle_gamma   90.00
#
_symmetry.space_group_name_H-M   'P 1'
#
loop_
_entity.id
_entity.type
_entity.pdbx_description
1 polymer ?
#
loop_
_entity_poly.entity_id
_entity_poly.type
_entity_poly.pdbx_seq_one_letter_code
_entity_poly.pdbx_strand_id
1 'polypeptide(L)'
;MLQNIRIVLVETSHTGNMGSVARAMKTMGLTNLWLVNPLVKPDSQAIALAAGASDVIGNAQIVDTLDEALAGCSLVVGTSARSRTLPWPMLDPRECGLKSVAEGQHAPVALVFGRGARWSDQR
;
A
#
# COMPACT_ATOMS: atom_id res chain seq x y z
N MET A 1 14.61 -9.36 -2.41
CA MET A 1 14.27 -8.19 -3.24
C MET A 1 12.84 -7.75 -2.91
N LEU A 2 12.61 -7.27 -1.69
CA LEU A 2 11.29 -6.82 -1.24
C LEU A 2 11.04 -5.34 -1.58
N GLN A 3 12.09 -4.60 -1.98
CA GLN A 3 12.00 -3.19 -2.34
C GLN A 3 11.11 -2.90 -3.56
N ASN A 4 10.84 -3.91 -4.40
CA ASN A 4 9.96 -3.77 -5.57
C ASN A 4 8.47 -3.89 -5.21
N ILE A 5 8.14 -4.29 -3.97
CA ILE A 5 6.76 -4.36 -3.50
C ILE A 5 6.37 -3.02 -2.89
N ARG A 6 5.51 -2.28 -3.59
CA ARG A 6 4.92 -1.02 -3.15
C ARG A 6 3.70 -1.30 -2.29
N ILE A 7 3.67 -0.75 -1.10
CA ILE A 7 2.44 -0.64 -0.30
C ILE A 7 1.82 0.70 -0.60
N VAL A 8 0.65 0.71 -1.23
CA VAL A 8 -0.02 1.93 -1.69
C VAL A 8 -1.24 2.19 -0.81
N LEU A 9 -1.25 3.30 -0.08
CA LEU A 9 -2.38 3.74 0.72
C LEU A 9 -3.10 4.90 0.04
N VAL A 10 -4.38 4.72 -0.27
CA VAL A 10 -5.19 5.73 -0.99
C VAL A 10 -6.05 6.51 -0.01
N GLU A 11 -5.99 7.83 -0.06
CA GLU A 11 -6.81 8.77 0.73
C GLU A 11 -6.79 8.48 2.24
N THR A 12 -5.61 8.21 2.80
CA THR A 12 -5.48 7.90 4.23
C THR A 12 -5.94 9.09 5.08
N SER A 13 -6.93 8.87 5.97
CA SER A 13 -7.58 9.91 6.77
C SER A 13 -7.07 10.05 8.20
N HIS A 14 -6.34 9.07 8.71
CA HIS A 14 -5.83 9.06 10.09
C HIS A 14 -4.31 8.80 10.08
N THR A 15 -3.54 9.73 10.65
CA THR A 15 -2.07 9.66 10.70
C THR A 15 -1.58 8.42 11.44
N GLY A 16 -2.32 7.95 12.45
CA GLY A 16 -2.00 6.72 13.17
C GLY A 16 -2.09 5.44 12.33
N ASN A 17 -2.85 5.44 11.23
CA ASN A 17 -2.85 4.31 10.29
C ASN A 17 -1.53 4.26 9.52
N MET A 18 -0.96 5.41 9.15
CA MET A 18 0.35 5.47 8.49
C MET A 18 1.45 4.89 9.39
N GLY A 19 1.45 5.26 10.68
CA GLY A 19 2.32 4.71 11.71
C GLY A 19 2.22 3.19 11.82
N SER A 20 0.99 2.70 11.97
CA SER A 20 0.73 1.27 12.14
C SER A 20 1.10 0.45 10.88
N VAL A 21 0.82 0.97 9.69
CA VAL A 21 1.23 0.35 8.42
C VAL A 21 2.75 0.33 8.30
N ALA A 22 3.43 1.44 8.56
CA ALA A 22 4.90 1.49 8.51
C ALA A 22 5.54 0.47 9.44
N ARG A 23 5.01 0.32 10.66
CA ARG A 23 5.46 -0.70 11.63
C ARG A 23 5.28 -2.12 11.11
N ALA A 24 4.11 -2.42 10.55
CA ALA A 24 3.82 -3.72 9.96
C ALA A 24 4.75 -4.02 8.77
N MET A 25 4.94 -3.05 7.88
CA MET A 25 5.87 -3.14 6.75
C MET A 25 7.28 -3.48 7.22
N LYS A 26 7.81 -2.72 8.19
CA LYS A 26 9.18 -2.92 8.67
C LYS A 26 9.38 -4.29 9.32
N THR A 27 8.39 -4.77 10.07
CA THR A 27 8.38 -6.12 10.66
C THR A 27 8.45 -7.22 9.58
N MET A 28 7.83 -6.97 8.42
CA MET A 28 7.80 -7.88 7.27
C MET A 28 8.95 -7.65 6.27
N GLY A 29 9.88 -6.73 6.56
CA GLY A 29 11.00 -6.39 5.67
C GLY A 29 10.63 -5.54 4.44
N LEU A 30 9.46 -4.91 4.45
CA LEU A 30 8.97 -3.99 3.41
C LEU A 30 9.33 -2.55 3.76
N THR A 31 9.70 -1.76 2.76
CA THR A 31 10.14 -0.37 2.94
C THR A 31 9.53 0.63 1.96
N ASN A 32 8.92 0.17 0.87
CA ASN A 32 8.47 1.02 -0.22
C ASN A 32 7.00 1.45 -0.03
N LEU A 33 6.79 2.54 0.72
CA LEU A 33 5.47 3.09 1.03
C LEU A 33 5.11 4.21 0.04
N TRP A 34 3.90 4.14 -0.50
CA TRP A 34 3.29 5.15 -1.37
C TRP A 34 1.99 5.64 -0.76
N LEU A 35 1.82 6.95 -0.69
CA LEU A 35 0.62 7.63 -0.19
C LEU A 35 -0.02 8.40 -1.35
N VAL A 36 -1.20 7.96 -1.77
CA VAL A 36 -1.97 8.61 -2.83
C VAL A 36 -2.98 9.55 -2.19
N ASN A 37 -2.88 10.84 -2.51
CA ASN A 37 -3.75 11.90 -2.02
C ASN A 37 -4.08 11.80 -0.51
N PRO A 38 -3.06 11.73 0.39
CA PRO A 38 -3.31 11.58 1.80
C PRO A 38 -4.06 12.81 2.36
N LEU A 39 -5.22 12.60 2.99
CA LEU A 39 -6.05 13.68 3.53
C LEU A 39 -5.40 14.34 4.76
N VAL A 40 -4.45 13.65 5.37
CA VAL A 40 -3.61 14.13 6.47
C VAL A 40 -2.16 13.83 6.14
N LYS A 41 -1.26 14.80 6.37
CA LYS A 41 0.18 14.57 6.19
C LYS A 41 0.74 13.79 7.39
N PRO A 42 1.82 13.01 7.20
CA PRO A 42 2.51 12.39 8.32
C PRO A 42 2.91 13.44 9.36
N ASP A 43 2.59 13.18 10.63
CA ASP A 43 2.84 14.06 11.77
C ASP A 43 3.60 13.32 12.88
N SER A 44 3.79 13.98 14.02
CA SER A 44 4.44 13.38 15.19
C SER A 44 3.70 12.15 15.72
N GLN A 45 2.38 12.06 15.54
CA GLN A 45 1.59 10.91 15.94
C GLN A 45 1.87 9.69 15.05
N ALA A 46 1.97 9.88 13.73
CA ALA A 46 2.37 8.83 12.80
C ALA A 46 3.76 8.27 13.16
N ILE A 47 4.71 9.15 13.48
CA ILE A 47 6.07 8.78 13.89
C ILE A 47 6.05 7.99 15.21
N ALA A 48 5.30 8.44 16.21
CA ALA A 48 5.18 7.76 17.50
C ALA A 48 4.63 6.33 17.35
N LEU A 49 3.63 6.14 16.47
CA LEU A 49 3.01 4.84 16.22
C LEU A 49 3.84 3.93 15.30
N ALA A 50 4.77 4.49 14.53
CA ALA A 50 5.68 3.73 13.68
C ALA A 50 6.66 2.85 14.48
N ALA A 51 6.86 3.13 15.77
CA ALA A 51 7.66 2.30 16.69
C ALA A 51 9.02 1.86 16.09
N GLY A 52 9.80 2.82 15.58
CA GLY A 52 11.09 2.56 14.93
C GLY A 52 11.03 2.39 13.42
N ALA A 53 9.84 2.45 12.79
CA ALA A 53 9.65 2.49 11.34
C ALA A 53 9.50 3.91 10.75
N SER A 54 10.04 4.92 11.45
CA SER A 54 9.97 6.32 11.02
C SER A 54 10.65 6.58 9.67
N ASP A 55 11.64 5.75 9.32
CA ASP A 55 12.31 5.73 8.02
C ASP A 55 11.37 5.35 6.87
N VAL A 56 10.46 4.40 7.08
CA VAL A 56 9.47 4.01 6.05
C VAL A 56 8.51 5.17 5.75
N ILE A 57 8.09 5.90 6.78
CA ILE A 57 7.24 7.10 6.62
C ILE A 57 8.03 8.25 6.02
N GLY A 58 9.26 8.49 6.48
CA GLY A 58 10.11 9.58 6.00
C GLY A 58 10.53 9.44 4.54
N ASN A 59 10.64 8.20 4.05
CA ASN A 59 10.95 7.89 2.66
C ASN A 59 9.71 7.62 1.78
N ALA A 60 8.51 7.77 2.35
CA ALA A 60 7.27 7.50 1.62
C ALA A 60 7.12 8.45 0.42
N GLN A 61 6.71 7.89 -0.71
CA GLN A 61 6.40 8.68 -1.90
C GLN A 61 4.97 9.19 -1.78
N ILE A 62 4.77 10.50 -1.93
CA ILE A 62 3.45 11.13 -1.92
C ILE A 62 3.12 11.59 -3.33
N VAL A 63 2.00 11.10 -3.85
CA VAL A 63 1.51 11.41 -5.21
C VAL A 63 0.04 11.80 -5.16
N ASP A 64 -0.42 12.51 -6.18
CA ASP A 64 -1.79 13.02 -6.22
C ASP A 64 -2.79 11.98 -6.75
N THR A 65 -2.33 11.08 -7.64
CA THR A 65 -3.19 10.12 -8.32
C THR A 65 -2.76 8.67 -8.11
N LEU A 66 -3.72 7.75 -8.25
CA LEU A 66 -3.42 6.32 -8.18
C LEU A 66 -2.55 5.88 -9.36
N ASP A 67 -2.80 6.41 -10.56
CA ASP A 67 -2.03 6.09 -11.77
C ASP A 67 -0.53 6.37 -11.58
N GLU A 68 -0.17 7.48 -10.94
CA GLU A 68 1.22 7.79 -10.60
C GLU A 68 1.84 6.72 -9.67
N ALA A 69 1.10 6.25 -8.66
CA ALA A 69 1.58 5.21 -7.75
C ALA A 69 1.72 3.84 -8.43
N LEU A 70 0.90 3.57 -9.45
CA LEU A 70 0.88 2.32 -10.21
C LEU A 70 1.82 2.33 -11.42
N ALA A 71 2.39 3.48 -11.77
CA ALA A 71 3.25 3.62 -12.93
C ALA A 71 4.42 2.62 -12.89
N GLY A 72 4.54 1.85 -13.98
CA GLY A 72 5.58 0.84 -14.15
C GLY A 72 5.39 -0.46 -13.37
N CYS A 73 4.28 -0.65 -12.65
CA CYS A 73 3.98 -1.93 -12.00
C CYS A 73 3.53 -2.99 -13.02
N SER A 74 4.11 -4.19 -12.95
CA SER A 74 3.65 -5.34 -13.76
C SER A 74 2.44 -6.04 -13.14
N LEU A 75 2.28 -5.91 -11.82
CA LEU A 75 1.19 -6.49 -11.05
C LEU A 75 0.61 -5.45 -10.09
N VAL A 76 -0.72 -5.35 -10.09
CA VAL A 76 -1.48 -4.53 -9.14
C VAL A 76 -2.52 -5.42 -8.48
N VAL A 77 -2.56 -5.43 -7.15
CA VAL A 77 -3.56 -6.15 -6.37
C VAL A 77 -4.25 -5.18 -5.42
N GLY A 78 -5.57 -5.01 -5.60
CA GLY A 78 -6.41 -4.23 -4.69
C GLY A 78 -6.97 -5.08 -3.56
N THR A 79 -7.02 -4.50 -2.36
CA THR A 79 -7.66 -5.14 -1.20
C THR A 79 -9.09 -4.63 -1.02
N SER A 80 -10.03 -5.55 -0.80
CA SER A 80 -11.43 -5.21 -0.51
C SER A 80 -12.04 -6.16 0.50
N ALA A 81 -12.88 -5.62 1.39
CA ALA A 81 -13.65 -6.41 2.36
C ALA A 81 -14.87 -7.12 1.74
N ARG A 82 -15.30 -6.71 0.54
CA ARG A 82 -16.45 -7.30 -0.17
C ARG A 82 -16.19 -7.34 -1.66
N SER A 83 -16.35 -8.53 -2.25
CA SER A 83 -16.32 -8.74 -3.69
C SER A 83 -17.76 -8.91 -4.15
N ARG A 84 -18.41 -7.84 -4.62
CA ARG A 84 -19.81 -7.93 -5.08
C ARG A 84 -20.11 -7.28 -6.43
N THR A 85 -19.20 -6.51 -7.02
CA THR A 85 -19.54 -5.70 -8.20
C THR A 85 -18.68 -5.94 -9.43
N LEU A 86 -17.49 -6.52 -9.30
CA LEU A 86 -16.56 -6.67 -10.44
C LEU A 86 -16.07 -8.13 -10.58
N PRO A 87 -16.05 -8.70 -11.79
CA PRO A 87 -15.63 -10.08 -12.04
C PRO A 87 -14.09 -10.20 -12.10
N TRP A 88 -13.40 -9.69 -11.07
CA TRP A 88 -11.94 -9.80 -10.98
C TRP A 88 -11.53 -11.17 -10.42
N PRO A 89 -10.37 -11.71 -10.83
CA PRO A 89 -9.81 -12.89 -10.20
C PRO A 89 -9.52 -12.60 -8.72
N MET A 90 -10.09 -13.42 -7.84
CA MET A 90 -9.86 -13.32 -6.41
C MET A 90 -8.59 -14.09 -6.04
N LEU A 91 -7.77 -13.49 -5.18
CA LEU A 91 -6.60 -14.13 -4.58
C LEU A 91 -6.79 -14.12 -3.07
N ASP A 92 -6.48 -15.23 -2.42
CA ASP A 92 -6.30 -15.21 -0.97
C ASP A 92 -4.96 -14.53 -0.59
N PRO A 93 -4.75 -14.15 0.69
CA PRO A 93 -3.52 -13.49 1.10
C PRO A 93 -2.23 -14.29 0.86
N ARG A 94 -2.30 -15.63 0.90
CA ARG A 94 -1.16 -16.51 0.66
C ARG A 94 -0.82 -16.55 -0.82
N GLU A 95 -1.81 -16.72 -1.69
CA GLU A 95 -1.64 -16.68 -3.15
C GLU A 95 -1.12 -15.32 -3.60
N CYS A 96 -1.68 -14.23 -3.06
CA CYS A 96 -1.22 -12.88 -3.31
C CYS A 96 0.26 -12.70 -2.93
N GLY A 97 0.66 -13.20 -1.76
CA GLY A 97 2.05 -13.16 -1.32
C GLY A 97 3.00 -13.90 -2.27
N LEU A 98 2.66 -15.13 -2.66
CA LEU A 98 3.47 -15.92 -3.59
C LEU A 98 3.62 -15.23 -4.95
N LYS A 99 2.50 -14.74 -5.51
CA LYS A 99 2.50 -14.05 -6.81
C LYS A 99 3.29 -12.74 -6.77
N SER A 100 3.13 -11.96 -5.69
CA SER A 100 3.84 -10.69 -5.52
C SER A 100 5.35 -10.86 -5.38
N VAL A 101 5.80 -11.91 -4.69
CA VAL A 101 7.24 -12.21 -4.54
C VAL A 101 7.84 -12.67 -5.85
N ALA A 102 7.12 -13.48 -6.64
CA ALA A 102 7.56 -13.95 -7.95
C ALA A 102 7.70 -12.78 -8.94
N GLU A 103 6.63 -11.97 -9.10
CA GLU A 103 6.66 -10.80 -9.99
C GLU A 103 7.66 -9.73 -9.53
N GLY A 104 7.80 -9.55 -8.22
CA GLY A 104 8.73 -8.60 -7.61
C GLY A 104 10.21 -8.87 -7.92
N GLN A 105 10.57 -10.06 -8.42
CA GLN A 105 11.94 -10.32 -8.90
C GLN A 105 12.25 -9.61 -10.23
N HIS A 106 11.22 -9.24 -11.00
CA HIS A 106 11.37 -8.75 -12.36
C HIS A 106 10.92 -7.30 -12.52
N ALA A 107 9.83 -6.91 -11.86
CA ALA A 107 9.22 -5.59 -12.00
C ALA A 107 8.54 -5.14 -10.70
N PRO A 108 8.23 -3.83 -10.57
CA PRO A 108 7.47 -3.32 -9.43
C PRO A 108 6.08 -3.97 -9.30
N VAL A 109 5.66 -4.22 -8.07
CA VAL A 109 4.32 -4.76 -7.73
C VAL A 109 3.65 -3.78 -6.78
N ALA A 110 2.37 -3.48 -6.99
CA ALA A 110 1.60 -2.62 -6.09
C ALA A 110 0.52 -3.41 -5.34
N LEU A 111 0.56 -3.35 -4.01
CA LEU A 111 -0.50 -3.82 -3.12
C LEU A 111 -1.26 -2.60 -2.62
N VAL A 112 -2.50 -2.44 -3.09
CA VAL A 112 -3.31 -1.23 -2.90
C VAL A 112 -4.31 -1.42 -1.77
N PHE A 113 -4.29 -0.48 -0.84
CA PHE A 113 -5.20 -0.39 0.30
C PHE A 113 -5.99 0.91 0.20
N GLY A 114 -7.29 0.79 -0.04
CA GLY A 114 -8.18 1.94 -0.17
C GLY A 114 -8.77 2.42 1.15
N ARG A 115 -9.43 3.59 1.10
CA ARG A 115 -10.35 4.03 2.14
C ARG A 115 -11.51 3.04 2.20
N GLY A 116 -11.81 2.50 3.39
CA GLY A 116 -12.76 1.38 3.57
C GLY A 116 -14.04 1.44 2.71
N ALA A 117 -14.52 0.26 2.31
CA ALA A 117 -15.76 -0.04 1.56
C ALA A 117 -16.04 0.67 0.22
N ARG A 118 -15.27 1.70 -0.21
CA ARG A 118 -15.60 2.51 -1.42
C ARG A 118 -14.60 2.41 -2.57
N TRP A 119 -13.54 1.61 -2.43
CA TRP A 119 -12.52 1.49 -3.49
C TRP A 119 -13.00 0.75 -4.75
N SER A 120 -13.99 -0.14 -4.65
CA SER A 120 -14.54 -0.85 -5.83
C SER A 120 -15.18 0.06 -6.87
N ASP A 121 -15.43 1.33 -6.53
CA ASP A 121 -16.17 2.27 -7.36
C ASP A 121 -15.28 3.35 -8.00
N GLN A 122 -13.99 3.41 -7.64
CA GLN A 122 -13.05 4.39 -8.19
C GLN A 122 -12.29 3.76 -9.36
N ARG A 123 -12.64 4.26 -10.55
CA ARG A 123 -12.04 3.94 -11.85
C ARG A 123 -10.63 4.52 -11.96
#